data_AF-A0A7C9TZ78-F1
#
_entry.id   AF-A0A7C9TZ78-F1
#
_cell.length_a   1.000
_cell.length_b   1.000
_cell.length_c   1.000
_cell.angle_alpha   90.00
_cell.angle_beta   90.00
_cell.angle_gamma   90.00
#
_symmetry.space_group_name_H-M   'P 1'
#
loop_
_entity.id
_entity.type
_entity.pdbx_description
1 polymer ?
#
loop_
_entity_poly.entity_id
_entity_poly.type
_entity_poly.pdbx_seq_one_letter_code
_entity_poly.pdbx_strand_id
1 'polypeptide(L)'
;MVNYSINIVAIIGIAYMFYGFLYGMVMLVIMFRHQKDKPDTFEPFLYLAGAIVVTALIFITGLILFFNGWRFDLLMQISQLFLAIVIFYLSIKDVLHNLEK
;
A
#
# COMPACT_ATOMS: atom_id res chain seq x y z
N MET A 1 -16.47 -19.15 -17.92
CA MET A 1 -15.05 -18.76 -18.03
C MET A 1 -15.00 -17.25 -17.83
N VAL A 2 -14.44 -16.78 -16.71
CA VAL A 2 -14.29 -15.33 -16.46
C VAL A 2 -13.18 -14.86 -17.39
N ASN A 3 -13.56 -14.13 -18.44
CA ASN A 3 -12.60 -13.56 -19.38
C ASN A 3 -11.91 -12.39 -18.67
N TYR A 4 -10.76 -12.66 -18.02
CA TYR A 4 -9.90 -11.60 -17.52
C TYR A 4 -9.31 -10.89 -18.75
N SER A 5 -10.06 -9.95 -19.31
CA SER A 5 -9.45 -8.95 -20.19
C SER A 5 -8.42 -8.21 -19.34
N ILE A 6 -7.15 -8.54 -19.52
CA ILE A 6 -6.02 -7.81 -18.92
C ILE A 6 -6.07 -6.41 -19.50
N ASN A 7 -6.79 -5.54 -18.81
CA ASN A 7 -6.91 -4.12 -19.12
C ASN A 7 -5.80 -3.38 -18.34
N ILE A 8 -5.43 -2.19 -18.79
CA ILE A 8 -4.48 -1.28 -18.15
C ILE A 8 -4.78 -1.13 -16.66
N VAL A 9 -6.07 -1.06 -16.27
CA VAL A 9 -6.49 -0.97 -14.86
C VAL A 9 -6.07 -2.19 -14.04
N ALA A 10 -6.17 -3.40 -14.62
CA ALA A 10 -5.76 -4.62 -13.96
C ALA A 10 -4.23 -4.70 -13.80
N ILE A 11 -3.47 -4.22 -14.79
CA ILE A 11 -2.01 -4.11 -14.72
C ILE A 11 -1.59 -3.15 -13.61
N ILE A 12 -2.26 -1.98 -13.50
CA ILE A 12 -2.03 -1.03 -12.40
C ILE A 12 -2.30 -1.71 -11.06
N GLY A 13 -3.40 -2.48 -10.94
CA GLY A 13 -3.73 -3.23 -9.73
C GLY A 13 -2.61 -4.20 -9.32
N ILE A 14 -2.04 -4.95 -10.26
CA ILE A 14 -0.91 -5.86 -10.01
C ILE A 14 0.32 -5.07 -9.54
N ALA A 15 0.69 -4.00 -10.23
CA ALA A 15 1.81 -3.14 -9.84
C ALA A 15 1.63 -2.60 -8.42
N TYR A 16 0.39 -2.24 -8.06
CA TYR A 16 0.05 -1.75 -6.74
C TYR A 16 0.17 -2.83 -5.64
N MET A 17 -0.17 -4.08 -5.94
CA MET A 17 0.09 -5.20 -5.02
C MET A 17 1.58 -5.44 -4.78
N PHE A 18 2.39 -5.42 -5.86
CA PHE A 18 3.85 -5.52 -5.74
C PHE A 18 4.41 -4.37 -4.91
N TYR A 19 3.91 -3.15 -5.12
CA TYR A 19 4.27 -1.99 -4.31
C TYR A 19 3.92 -2.19 -2.83
N GLY A 20 2.73 -2.71 -2.51
CA GLY A 20 2.33 -3.02 -1.13
C GLY A 20 3.26 -4.01 -0.44
N PHE A 21 3.70 -5.05 -1.17
CA PHE A 21 4.69 -6.00 -0.67
C PHE A 21 6.04 -5.32 -0.35
N LEU A 22 6.54 -4.50 -1.28
CA LEU A 22 7.79 -3.75 -1.07
C LEU A 22 7.69 -2.76 0.09
N TYR A 23 6.59 -2.01 0.19
CA TYR A 23 6.34 -1.09 1.30
C TYR A 23 6.37 -1.83 2.64
N GLY A 24 5.68 -2.97 2.75
CA GLY A 24 5.69 -3.80 3.96
C GLY A 24 7.10 -4.26 4.34
N MET A 25 7.91 -4.71 3.37
CA MET A 25 9.31 -5.07 3.62
C MET A 25 10.16 -3.89 4.12
N VAL A 26 10.01 -2.71 3.50
CA VAL A 26 10.73 -1.50 3.92
C VAL A 26 10.36 -1.10 5.35
N MET A 27 9.06 -1.10 5.68
CA MET A 27 8.60 -0.74 7.03
C MET A 27 9.09 -1.73 8.09
N LEU A 28 9.18 -3.03 7.77
CA LEU A 28 9.79 -4.02 8.66
C LEU A 28 11.27 -3.71 8.93
N VAL A 29 12.04 -3.36 7.90
CA VAL A 29 13.45 -2.98 8.06
C VAL A 29 13.59 -1.72 8.94
N ILE A 30 12.77 -0.71 8.71
CA ILE A 30 12.76 0.53 9.51
C ILE A 30 12.41 0.23 10.97
N MET A 31 11.43 -0.64 11.21
CA MET A 31 11.02 -1.06 12.55
C MET A 31 12.16 -1.78 13.29
N PHE A 32 12.85 -2.73 12.64
CA PHE A 32 14.00 -3.42 13.26
C PHE A 32 15.16 -2.47 13.57
N ARG A 33 15.34 -1.41 12.79
CA ARG A 33 16.33 -0.36 13.08
C ARG A 33 15.92 0.46 14.31
N HIS A 34 14.67 0.93 14.35
CA HIS A 34 14.17 1.73 15.48
C HIS A 34 14.18 0.97 16.82
N GLN A 35 13.83 -0.32 16.82
CA GLN A 35 13.85 -1.13 18.05
C GLN A 35 15.27 -1.28 18.64
N LYS A 36 16.31 -1.27 17.80
CA LYS A 36 17.70 -1.33 18.29
C LYS A 36 18.11 -0.07 19.03
N ASP A 37 17.61 1.09 18.58
CA ASP A 37 18.00 2.39 19.10
C ASP A 37 17.13 2.83 20.29
N LYS A 38 15.88 2.36 20.40
CA LYS A 38 14.93 2.73 21.48
C LYS A 38 14.02 1.55 21.90
N PRO A 39 14.53 0.62 22.74
CA PRO A 39 13.80 -0.61 23.09
C PRO A 39 12.62 -0.41 24.07
N ASP A 40 12.54 0.72 24.78
CA ASP A 40 11.72 0.84 26.00
C ASP A 40 10.42 1.65 25.83
N THR A 41 9.89 1.78 24.62
CA THR A 41 8.73 2.64 24.34
C THR A 41 7.60 1.87 23.64
N PHE A 42 6.35 2.28 23.84
CA PHE A 42 5.15 1.71 23.19
C PHE A 42 5.07 2.02 21.68
N GLU A 43 5.97 2.88 21.19
CA GLU A 43 6.08 3.37 19.82
C GLU A 43 6.19 2.27 18.73
N PRO A 44 6.95 1.17 18.92
CA PRO A 44 7.09 0.11 17.91
C PRO A 44 5.78 -0.61 17.62
N PHE A 45 4.89 -0.73 18.61
CA PHE A 45 3.60 -1.38 18.43
C PHE A 45 2.65 -0.55 17.58
N LEU A 46 2.55 0.75 17.85
CA LEU A 46 1.77 1.69 17.04
C LEU A 46 2.31 1.77 15.61
N TYR A 47 3.64 1.73 15.48
CA TYR A 47 4.31 1.73 14.19
C TYR A 47 3.99 0.48 13.37
N LEU A 48 4.10 -0.71 13.97
CA LEU A 48 3.75 -1.98 13.33
C LEU A 48 2.28 -2.03 12.93
N ALA A 49 1.38 -1.60 13.83
CA ALA A 49 -0.04 -1.55 13.55
C ALA A 49 -0.35 -0.62 12.36
N GLY A 50 0.27 0.57 12.32
CA GLY A 50 0.18 1.50 11.20
C GLY A 50 0.69 0.90 9.89
N ALA A 51 1.87 0.29 9.90
CA ALA A 51 2.47 -0.36 8.74
C ALA A 51 1.58 -1.50 8.19
N ILE A 52 1.00 -2.32 9.06
CA ILE A 52 0.07 -3.39 8.66
C ILE A 52 -1.18 -2.79 8.02
N VAL A 53 -1.77 -1.75 8.62
CA VAL A 53 -2.97 -1.08 8.09
C VAL A 53 -2.70 -0.47 6.71
N VAL A 54 -1.61 0.28 6.54
CA VAL A 54 -1.26 0.90 5.25
C VAL A 54 -0.96 -0.16 4.20
N THR A 55 -0.21 -1.22 4.56
CA THR A 55 0.06 -2.34 3.66
C THR A 55 -1.24 -3.02 3.23
N ALA A 56 -2.16 -3.29 4.16
CA ALA A 56 -3.45 -3.89 3.85
C ALA A 56 -4.29 -2.99 2.92
N LEU A 57 -4.31 -1.68 3.15
CA LEU A 57 -5.01 -0.72 2.28
C LEU A 57 -4.45 -0.69 0.86
N ILE A 58 -3.11 -0.75 0.71
CA ILE A 58 -2.46 -0.85 -0.61
C ILE A 58 -2.89 -2.14 -1.31
N PHE A 59 -2.84 -3.28 -0.61
CA PHE A 59 -3.24 -4.57 -1.17
C PHE A 59 -4.72 -4.60 -1.56
N ILE A 60 -5.61 -4.13 -0.70
CA ILE A 60 -7.06 -4.06 -0.97
C ILE A 60 -7.32 -3.18 -2.20
N THR A 61 -6.66 -2.03 -2.28
CA THR A 61 -6.75 -1.14 -3.45
C THR A 61 -6.31 -1.83 -4.74
N GLY A 62 -5.17 -2.55 -4.70
CA GLY A 62 -4.67 -3.34 -5.82
C GLY A 62 -5.62 -4.47 -6.22
N LEU A 63 -6.20 -5.19 -5.26
CA LEU A 63 -7.18 -6.27 -5.50
C LEU A 63 -8.45 -5.75 -6.15
N ILE A 64 -8.95 -4.60 -5.69
CA ILE A 64 -10.12 -3.95 -6.26
C ILE A 64 -9.86 -3.56 -7.72
N LEU A 65 -8.69 -2.96 -8.01
CA LEU A 65 -8.32 -2.60 -9.38
C LEU A 65 -8.13 -3.83 -10.29
N PHE A 66 -7.54 -4.91 -9.77
CA PHE A 66 -7.31 -6.14 -10.52
C PHE A 66 -8.61 -6.89 -10.86
N PHE A 67 -9.47 -7.13 -9.87
CA PHE A 67 -10.67 -7.96 -10.06
C PHE A 67 -11.88 -7.17 -10.58
N ASN A 68 -12.04 -5.93 -10.14
CA ASN A 68 -13.23 -5.12 -10.43
C ASN A 68 -12.97 -3.94 -11.36
N GLY A 69 -11.70 -3.66 -11.70
CA GLY A 69 -11.33 -2.52 -12.55
C GLY A 69 -12.05 -2.46 -13.88
N TRP A 70 -12.35 -3.60 -14.49
CA TRP A 70 -13.06 -3.70 -15.77
C TRP A 70 -14.60 -3.63 -15.65
N ARG A 71 -15.15 -3.82 -14.44
CA ARG A 71 -16.59 -3.80 -14.15
C ARG A 71 -17.07 -2.48 -13.55
N PHE A 72 -16.14 -1.65 -13.07
CA PHE A 72 -16.48 -0.35 -12.54
C PHE A 72 -16.92 0.60 -13.65
N ASP A 73 -17.94 1.40 -13.35
CA ASP A 73 -18.27 2.58 -14.14
C ASP A 73 -17.07 3.54 -14.17
N LEU A 74 -16.99 4.36 -15.22
CA LEU A 74 -15.88 5.29 -15.44
C LEU A 74 -15.58 6.17 -14.21
N LEU A 75 -16.64 6.64 -13.54
CA LEU A 75 -16.52 7.45 -12.32
C LEU A 75 -15.88 6.68 -11.16
N MET A 76 -16.27 5.42 -10.98
CA MET A 76 -15.69 4.55 -9.95
C MET A 76 -14.21 4.24 -10.25
N GLN A 77 -13.86 3.98 -11.52
CA GLN A 77 -12.45 3.77 -11.91
C GLN A 77 -11.59 4.99 -11.59
N ILE A 78 -12.06 6.19 -11.89
CA ILE A 78 -11.36 7.44 -11.59
C ILE A 78 -11.20 7.62 -10.08
N SER A 79 -12.25 7.39 -9.30
CA SER A 79 -12.19 7.52 -7.83
C SER A 79 -11.18 6.56 -7.20
N GLN A 80 -11.13 5.32 -7.69
CA GLN A 80 -10.20 4.31 -7.21
C GLN A 80 -8.75 4.63 -7.60
N LEU A 81 -8.55 5.21 -8.79
CA LEU A 81 -7.23 5.66 -9.24
C LEU A 81 -6.75 6.86 -8.41
N PHE A 82 -7.64 7.78 -8.06
CA PHE A 82 -7.31 8.91 -7.18
C PHE A 82 -6.96 8.42 -5.76
N LEU A 83 -7.72 7.47 -5.22
CA LEU A 83 -7.42 6.83 -3.94
C LEU A 83 -6.04 6.15 -3.98
N ALA A 84 -5.72 5.42 -5.05
CA ALA A 84 -4.41 4.82 -5.25
C ALA A 84 -3.29 5.88 -5.30
N ILE A 85 -3.50 7.03 -5.94
CA ILE A 85 -2.50 8.10 -5.92
C ILE A 85 -2.28 8.64 -4.50
N VAL A 86 -3.36 8.86 -3.75
CA VAL A 86 -3.29 9.37 -2.37
C VAL A 86 -2.57 8.40 -1.45
N ILE A 87 -2.92 7.10 -1.49
CA ILE A 87 -2.27 6.06 -0.68
C ILE A 87 -0.79 5.96 -1.05
N PHE A 88 -0.45 6.05 -2.34
CA PHE A 88 0.94 6.01 -2.81
C PHE A 88 1.73 7.20 -2.28
N TYR A 89 1.20 8.41 -2.39
CA TYR A 89 1.83 9.62 -1.86
C TYR A 89 2.03 9.54 -0.34
N LEU A 90 1.00 9.13 0.41
CA LEU A 90 1.08 9.02 1.87
C LEU A 90 2.07 7.95 2.31
N SER A 91 2.12 6.81 1.62
CA SER A 91 3.08 5.74 1.94
C SER A 91 4.54 6.15 1.68
N ILE A 92 4.82 6.89 0.60
CA ILE A 92 6.17 7.45 0.37
C ILE A 92 6.52 8.47 1.47
N LYS A 93 5.60 9.38 1.77
CA LYS A 93 5.82 10.40 2.81
C LYS A 93 6.08 9.77 4.17
N ASP A 94 5.35 8.71 4.50
CA ASP A 94 5.55 7.93 5.72
C ASP A 94 6.94 7.29 5.76
N VAL A 95 7.35 6.59 4.70
CA VAL A 95 8.70 6.01 4.62
C VAL A 95 9.79 7.06 4.79
N LEU A 96 9.68 8.20 4.09
CA LEU A 96 10.67 9.29 4.19
C LEU A 96 10.76 9.85 5.61
N HIS A 97 9.62 10.15 6.24
CA HIS A 97 9.56 10.66 7.60
C HIS A 97 10.21 9.71 8.62
N ASN A 98 10.11 8.40 8.37
CA ASN A 98 10.68 7.39 9.25
C ASN A 98 12.13 7.03 8.92
N LEU A 99 12.65 7.43 7.75
CA LEU A 99 14.07 7.31 7.41
C LEU A 99 14.91 8.47 7.97
N GLU A 100 14.29 9.64 8.15
CA GLU A 100 14.93 10.83 8.72
C GLU A 100 15.07 10.77 10.26
N LYS A 101 14.35 9.87 10.92
CA LYS A 101 14.43 9.62 12.37
C LYS A 101 15.49 8.58 12.71
#